data_AF-A0A846XAR8-F1
#
_entry.id   AF-A0A846XAR8-F1
#
_cell.length_a   1.000
_cell.length_b   1.000
_cell.length_c   1.000
_cell.angle_alpha   90.00
_cell.angle_beta   90.00
_cell.angle_gamma   90.00
#
_symmetry.space_group_name_H-M   'P 1'
#
loop_
_entity.id
_entity.type
_entity.pdbx_description
1 polymer ?
#
loop_
_entity_poly.entity_id
_entity_poly.type
_entity_poly.pdbx_seq_one_letter_code
_entity_poly.pdbx_strand_id
1 'polypeptide(L)'
;MSPDTSGLDIQHVKASDGRVPQARGLATRTKLLQSTSALLQVHRYHDITVADIAGEAQTSTATFYQYFPDIASAALELVRLVIDEGGRMTKIVRETDWSGPSAYTGSEALASEFLSFWAEHMAILRVLDLFLAEGDRRFYELRLRFLSEVTDEITHAAGRYRTHSGEAGSAEPRAVGAVLVSMLAHVAAHQTGMQTEGIATAETQKVMAQIIHHAITGR
;
A
#
# COMPACT_ATOMS: atom_id res chain seq x y z
N MET A 1 9.71 11.06 25.57
CA MET A 1 8.70 10.08 25.13
C MET A 1 8.99 9.86 23.66
N SER A 2 9.74 8.81 23.32
CA SER A 2 10.12 8.54 21.93
C SER A 2 8.86 8.17 21.15
N PRO A 3 8.64 8.73 19.95
CA PRO A 3 7.50 8.36 19.14
C PRO A 3 7.83 7.02 18.47
N ASP A 4 6.89 6.09 18.56
CA ASP A 4 6.94 4.78 17.92
C ASP A 4 6.69 4.98 16.41
N THR A 5 7.70 5.46 15.66
CA THR A 5 7.52 6.04 14.30
C THR A 5 7.76 5.10 13.13
N SER A 6 7.87 3.79 13.35
CA SER A 6 7.96 2.84 12.24
C SER A 6 6.93 1.74 12.42
N GLY A 7 5.68 2.00 12.04
CA GLY A 7 4.62 0.97 11.96
C GLY A 7 4.91 -0.15 10.95
N LEU A 8 6.02 -0.08 10.22
CA LEU A 8 6.49 -1.13 9.32
C LEU A 8 7.15 -2.25 10.14
N ASP A 9 6.68 -3.49 10.01
CA ASP A 9 7.35 -4.66 10.59
C ASP A 9 8.56 -5.08 9.73
N ILE A 10 9.69 -4.43 9.98
CA ILE A 10 10.96 -4.64 9.24
C ILE A 10 11.79 -5.80 9.85
N GLN A 11 11.20 -6.67 10.69
CA GLN A 11 11.97 -7.74 11.38
C GLN A 11 12.37 -8.91 10.47
N HIS A 12 11.83 -9.00 9.24
CA HIS A 12 12.00 -10.16 8.35
C HIS A 12 12.62 -9.86 6.97
N VAL A 13 13.56 -8.93 6.87
CA VAL A 13 14.16 -8.57 5.58
C VAL A 13 15.29 -9.53 5.18
N LYS A 14 15.15 -10.22 4.04
CA LYS A 14 16.19 -11.10 3.43
C LYS A 14 17.03 -10.35 2.40
N ALA A 15 18.34 -10.59 2.36
CA ALA A 15 19.25 -9.93 1.43
C ALA A 15 19.19 -10.47 0.00
N SER A 16 19.60 -9.64 -0.96
CA SER A 16 19.45 -9.81 -2.40
C SER A 16 20.58 -10.60 -3.11
N ASP A 17 21.60 -11.04 -2.38
CA ASP A 17 22.91 -11.43 -2.94
C ASP A 17 23.34 -12.89 -2.64
N GLY A 18 22.41 -13.76 -2.22
CA GLY A 18 22.62 -15.22 -2.16
C GLY A 18 23.63 -15.71 -1.12
N ARG A 19 24.29 -14.83 -0.38
CA ARG A 19 25.02 -15.14 0.86
C ARG A 19 24.11 -14.90 2.05
N VAL A 20 24.10 -15.81 3.02
CA VAL A 20 23.38 -15.61 4.29
C VAL A 20 24.00 -14.41 4.99
N PRO A 21 23.29 -13.28 5.12
CA PRO A 21 23.84 -12.14 5.83
C PRO A 21 24.00 -12.53 7.29
N GLN A 22 25.16 -12.26 7.88
CA GLN A 22 25.34 -12.42 9.32
C GLN A 22 24.28 -11.57 10.04
N ALA A 23 23.79 -12.02 11.21
CA ALA A 23 22.72 -11.34 11.95
C ALA A 23 22.96 -9.83 12.16
N ARG A 24 24.22 -9.42 12.30
CA ARG A 24 24.65 -8.01 12.40
C ARG A 24 24.40 -7.20 11.11
N GLY A 25 24.57 -7.83 9.95
CA GLY A 25 24.34 -7.21 8.65
C GLY A 25 22.85 -6.91 8.41
N LEU A 26 21.97 -7.85 8.76
CA LEU A 26 20.52 -7.63 8.71
C LEU A 26 20.10 -6.50 9.65
N ALA A 27 20.60 -6.50 10.89
CA ALA A 27 20.28 -5.46 11.86
C ALA A 27 20.68 -4.05 11.37
N THR A 28 21.87 -3.91 10.78
CA THR A 28 22.35 -2.62 10.23
C THR A 28 21.48 -2.18 9.06
N ARG A 29 21.14 -3.11 8.17
CA ARG A 29 20.30 -2.85 7.01
C ARG A 29 18.87 -2.42 7.40
N THR A 30 18.27 -3.10 8.37
CA THR A 30 16.98 -2.72 8.96
C THR A 30 17.04 -1.33 9.58
N LYS A 31 18.11 -1.00 10.33
CA LYS A 31 18.27 0.34 10.92
C LYS A 31 18.32 1.43 9.85
N LEU A 32 19.06 1.22 8.76
CA LEU A 32 19.09 2.14 7.62
C LEU A 32 17.71 2.37 6.99
N LEU A 33 16.92 1.30 6.82
CA LEU A 33 15.55 1.40 6.30
C LEU A 33 14.61 2.15 7.26
N GLN A 34 14.71 1.87 8.57
CA GLN A 34 13.93 2.56 9.60
C GLN A 34 14.25 4.06 9.61
N SER A 35 15.53 4.43 9.58
CA SER A 35 15.97 5.82 9.51
C SER A 35 15.53 6.51 8.21
N THR A 36 15.58 5.80 7.08
CA THR A 36 15.07 6.33 5.80
C THR A 36 13.55 6.58 5.89
N SER A 37 12.79 5.64 6.45
CA SER A 37 11.34 5.78 6.63
C SER A 37 11.01 6.96 7.56
N ALA A 38 11.72 7.09 8.68
CA ALA A 38 11.53 8.20 9.64
C ALA A 38 11.76 9.57 8.98
N LEU A 39 12.82 9.71 8.17
CA LEU A 39 13.08 10.95 7.44
C LEU A 39 11.99 11.25 6.41
N LEU A 40 11.47 10.24 5.70
CA LEU A 40 10.39 10.40 4.73
C LEU A 40 9.05 10.84 5.34
N GLN A 41 8.84 10.62 6.64
CA GLN A 41 7.65 11.11 7.34
C GLN A 41 7.63 12.63 7.46
N VAL A 42 8.80 13.27 7.53
CA VAL A 42 8.93 14.71 7.86
C VAL A 42 9.60 15.54 6.76
N HIS A 43 10.27 14.90 5.80
CA HIS A 43 10.95 15.56 4.68
C HIS A 43 10.41 15.09 3.32
N ARG A 44 10.57 15.93 2.30
CA ARG A 44 10.31 15.52 0.91
C ARG A 44 11.45 14.61 0.46
N TYR A 45 11.14 13.63 -0.40
CA TYR A 45 12.10 12.64 -0.88
C TYR A 45 13.41 13.28 -1.38
N HIS A 46 13.32 14.33 -2.20
CA HIS A 46 14.47 14.98 -2.82
C HIS A 46 15.28 15.89 -1.87
N ASP A 47 14.76 16.17 -0.67
CA ASP A 47 15.48 16.94 0.35
C ASP A 47 16.35 16.05 1.25
N ILE A 48 16.19 14.72 1.20
CA ILE A 48 16.91 13.76 2.04
C ILE A 48 18.25 13.41 1.39
N THR A 49 19.32 13.45 2.18
CA THR A 49 20.65 13.02 1.74
C THR A 49 21.08 11.70 2.41
N VAL A 50 22.08 11.03 1.81
CA VAL A 50 22.71 9.85 2.42
C VAL A 50 23.37 10.20 3.77
N ALA A 51 23.84 11.44 3.94
CA ALA A 51 24.40 11.90 5.20
C ALA A 51 23.33 11.99 6.30
N ASP A 52 22.12 12.46 5.97
CA ASP A 52 21.00 12.51 6.92
C ASP A 52 20.60 11.10 7.37
N ILE A 53 20.44 10.17 6.42
CA ILE A 53 20.10 8.77 6.72
C ILE A 53 21.19 8.11 7.59
N ALA A 54 22.46 8.31 7.23
CA ALA A 54 23.58 7.75 7.99
C ALA A 54 23.66 8.36 9.40
N GLY A 55 23.41 9.67 9.54
CA GLY A 55 23.35 10.36 10.82
C GLY A 55 22.23 9.83 11.71
N GLU A 56 21.02 9.72 11.18
CA GLU A 56 19.84 9.18 11.87
C GLU A 56 20.07 7.70 12.27
N ALA A 57 20.68 6.91 11.40
CA ALA A 57 21.03 5.52 11.68
C ALA A 57 22.28 5.37 12.57
N GLN A 58 22.92 6.47 12.99
CA GLN A 58 24.17 6.50 13.76
C GLN A 58 25.25 5.61 13.14
N THR A 59 25.46 5.77 11.84
CA THR A 59 26.43 5.03 11.04
C THR A 59 27.14 5.96 10.05
N SER A 60 28.03 5.42 9.21
CA SER A 60 28.74 6.20 8.20
C SER A 60 28.02 6.17 6.84
N THR A 61 28.25 7.19 6.01
CA THR A 61 27.79 7.17 4.61
C THR A 61 28.38 6.00 3.83
N ALA A 62 29.63 5.61 4.13
CA ALA A 62 30.24 4.41 3.57
C ALA A 62 29.46 3.14 3.95
N THR A 63 28.94 3.07 5.18
CA THR A 63 28.07 1.96 5.61
C THR A 63 26.76 1.96 4.83
N PHE A 64 26.13 3.11 4.58
CA PHE A 64 24.94 3.16 3.72
C PHE A 64 25.22 2.55 2.34
N TYR A 65 26.30 2.98 1.68
CA TYR A 65 26.68 2.49 0.36
C TYR A 65 27.08 1.01 0.32
N GLN A 66 27.39 0.38 1.46
CA GLN A 66 27.57 -1.07 1.54
C GLN A 66 26.26 -1.85 1.36
N TYR A 67 25.11 -1.25 1.69
CA TYR A 67 23.80 -1.92 1.62
C TYR A 67 22.93 -1.41 0.47
N PHE A 68 23.02 -0.12 0.16
CA PHE A 68 22.17 0.54 -0.83
C PHE A 68 23.03 1.37 -1.78
N PRO A 69 22.90 1.19 -3.11
CA PRO A 69 23.65 2.00 -4.07
C PRO A 69 23.20 3.47 -4.05
N ASP A 70 21.93 3.73 -3.72
CA ASP A 70 21.30 5.04 -3.70
C ASP A 70 20.06 5.03 -2.78
N ILE A 71 19.51 6.21 -2.50
CA ILE A 71 18.29 6.38 -1.70
C ILE A 71 17.08 5.74 -2.40
N ALA A 72 17.03 5.76 -3.74
CA ALA A 72 15.93 5.19 -4.50
C ALA A 72 15.81 3.67 -4.27
N SER A 73 16.94 2.98 -4.11
CA SER A 73 17.01 1.55 -3.84
C SER A 73 16.55 1.20 -2.42
N ALA A 74 16.86 2.04 -1.43
CA ALA A 74 16.31 1.93 -0.08
C ALA A 74 14.79 2.21 -0.08
N ALA A 75 14.34 3.24 -0.78
CA ALA A 75 12.92 3.58 -0.92
C ALA A 75 12.12 2.48 -1.64
N LEU A 76 12.66 1.91 -2.72
CA LEU A 76 12.06 0.80 -3.45
C LEU A 76 11.82 -0.41 -2.54
N GLU A 77 12.70 -0.61 -1.56
CA GLU A 77 12.52 -1.65 -0.56
C GLU A 77 11.48 -1.31 0.51
N LEU A 78 11.45 -0.08 1.00
CA LEU A 78 10.35 0.36 1.86
C LEU A 78 8.99 0.18 1.17
N VAL A 79 8.91 0.49 -0.12
CA VAL A 79 7.70 0.26 -0.92
C VAL A 79 7.35 -1.23 -1.00
N ARG A 80 8.34 -2.13 -1.15
CA ARG A 80 8.10 -3.58 -1.10
C ARG A 80 7.46 -4.01 0.23
N LEU A 81 8.04 -3.57 1.35
CA LEU A 81 7.54 -3.90 2.68
C LEU A 81 6.10 -3.42 2.88
N VAL A 82 5.81 -2.17 2.48
CA VAL A 82 4.44 -1.63 2.52
C VAL A 82 3.48 -2.47 1.68
N ILE A 83 3.87 -2.82 0.45
CA ILE A 83 3.00 -3.60 -0.45
C ILE A 83 2.72 -5.00 0.13
N ASP A 84 3.70 -5.64 0.76
CA ASP A 84 3.53 -6.96 1.38
C ASP A 84 2.48 -6.93 2.51
N GLU A 85 2.35 -5.80 3.23
CA GLU A 85 1.29 -5.59 4.24
C GLU A 85 -0.11 -5.42 3.62
N GLY A 86 -0.18 -5.14 2.31
CA GLY A 86 -1.42 -4.96 1.55
C GLY A 86 -2.30 -6.20 1.47
N GLY A 87 -1.78 -7.38 1.83
CA GLY A 87 -2.54 -8.62 1.91
C GLY A 87 -3.73 -8.58 2.89
N ARG A 88 -3.80 -7.58 3.78
CA ARG A 88 -4.98 -7.33 4.63
C ARG A 88 -6.24 -7.05 3.81
N MET A 89 -6.14 -6.31 2.70
CA MET A 89 -7.27 -6.00 1.82
C MET A 89 -7.79 -7.23 1.08
N THR A 90 -6.89 -8.07 0.56
CA THR A 90 -7.25 -9.31 -0.14
C THR A 90 -7.96 -10.28 0.80
N LYS A 91 -7.50 -10.36 2.06
CA LYS A 91 -8.14 -11.17 3.11
C LYS A 91 -9.59 -10.75 3.36
N ILE A 92 -9.87 -9.46 3.49
CA ILE A 92 -11.24 -8.94 3.69
C ILE A 92 -12.17 -9.40 2.56
N VAL A 93 -11.74 -9.24 1.30
CA VAL A 93 -12.55 -9.63 0.13
C VAL A 93 -12.83 -11.13 0.12
N ARG A 94 -11.81 -11.94 0.44
CA ARG A 94 -11.88 -13.40 0.43
C ARG A 94 -12.79 -13.96 1.52
N GLU A 95 -12.74 -13.39 2.71
CA GLU A 95 -13.49 -13.84 3.90
C GLU A 95 -14.94 -13.33 3.93
N THR A 96 -15.26 -12.29 3.15
CA THR A 96 -16.62 -11.75 3.05
C THR A 96 -17.53 -12.68 2.24
N ASP A 97 -18.70 -13.00 2.79
CA ASP A 97 -19.83 -13.54 2.02
C ASP A 97 -20.59 -12.39 1.34
N TRP A 98 -20.51 -12.36 0.01
CA TRP A 98 -21.09 -11.32 -0.83
C TRP A 98 -22.56 -11.60 -1.22
N SER A 99 -23.12 -12.74 -0.84
CA SER A 99 -24.48 -13.16 -1.26
C SER A 99 -25.62 -12.66 -0.37
N GLY A 100 -25.30 -12.02 0.76
CA GLY A 100 -26.29 -11.64 1.77
C GLY A 100 -25.98 -10.32 2.48
N PRO A 101 -26.63 -10.05 3.63
CA PRO A 101 -26.49 -8.80 4.39
C PRO A 101 -25.04 -8.46 4.78
N SER A 102 -24.17 -9.48 4.89
CA SER A 102 -22.73 -9.34 5.15
C SER A 102 -21.96 -8.60 4.05
N ALA A 103 -22.49 -8.54 2.82
CA ALA A 103 -21.82 -7.89 1.69
C ALA A 103 -21.54 -6.40 1.97
N TYR A 104 -22.50 -5.70 2.58
CA TYR A 104 -22.32 -4.29 2.91
C TYR A 104 -21.30 -4.11 4.04
N THR A 105 -21.34 -4.94 5.08
CA THR A 105 -20.33 -4.93 6.16
C THR A 105 -18.92 -5.19 5.64
N GLY A 106 -18.75 -6.15 4.71
CA GLY A 106 -17.47 -6.37 4.05
C GLY A 106 -17.03 -5.20 3.17
N SER A 107 -17.97 -4.50 2.55
CA SER A 107 -17.71 -3.27 1.80
C SER A 107 -17.24 -2.12 2.69
N GLU A 108 -17.86 -1.95 3.86
CA GLU A 108 -17.43 -0.98 4.87
C GLU A 108 -16.03 -1.29 5.42
N ALA A 109 -15.75 -2.56 5.70
CA ALA A 109 -14.45 -3.02 6.14
C ALA A 109 -13.37 -2.76 5.08
N LEU A 110 -13.65 -3.07 3.81
CA LEU A 110 -12.71 -2.84 2.72
C LEU A 110 -12.46 -1.34 2.49
N ALA A 111 -13.51 -0.51 2.48
CA ALA A 111 -13.37 0.94 2.37
C ALA A 111 -12.52 1.53 3.51
N SER A 112 -12.78 1.09 4.74
CA SER A 112 -12.00 1.47 5.92
C SER A 112 -10.53 1.07 5.78
N GLU A 113 -10.25 -0.15 5.29
CA GLU A 113 -8.89 -0.65 5.13
C GLU A 113 -8.12 0.13 4.08
N PHE A 114 -8.74 0.45 2.93
CA PHE A 114 -8.10 1.31 1.92
C PHE A 114 -7.72 2.68 2.50
N LEU A 115 -8.63 3.36 3.19
CA LEU A 115 -8.35 4.68 3.78
C LEU A 115 -7.25 4.59 4.84
N SER A 116 -7.33 3.59 5.73
CA SER A 116 -6.40 3.42 6.85
C SER A 116 -5.00 3.03 6.38
N PHE A 117 -4.89 2.09 5.45
CA PHE A 117 -3.61 1.65 4.88
C PHE A 117 -2.87 2.82 4.20
N TRP A 118 -3.59 3.63 3.42
CA TRP A 118 -2.97 4.81 2.79
C TRP A 118 -2.57 5.87 3.81
N ALA A 119 -3.37 6.09 4.85
CA ALA A 119 -3.05 7.04 5.91
C ALA A 119 -1.80 6.59 6.70
N GLU A 120 -1.72 5.30 7.03
CA GLU A 120 -0.61 4.67 7.74
C GLU A 120 0.71 4.75 6.97
N HIS A 121 0.69 4.47 5.66
CA HIS A 121 1.90 4.38 4.83
C HIS A 121 2.08 5.56 3.88
N MET A 122 1.42 6.70 4.14
CA MET A 122 1.34 7.83 3.19
C MET A 122 2.72 8.32 2.73
N ALA A 123 3.70 8.40 3.63
CA ALA A 123 5.05 8.84 3.29
C ALA A 123 5.73 7.97 2.23
N ILE A 124 5.60 6.65 2.35
CA ILE A 124 6.20 5.69 1.42
C ILE A 124 5.40 5.63 0.12
N LEU A 125 4.06 5.68 0.19
CA LEU A 125 3.20 5.67 -0.99
C LEU A 125 3.36 6.94 -1.85
N ARG A 126 3.64 8.11 -1.25
CA ARG A 126 4.01 9.32 -2.00
C ARG A 126 5.32 9.15 -2.77
N VAL A 127 6.29 8.41 -2.22
CA VAL A 127 7.54 8.10 -2.94
C VAL A 127 7.26 7.17 -4.11
N LEU A 128 6.39 6.17 -3.92
CA LEU A 128 5.93 5.33 -5.02
C LEU A 128 5.31 6.19 -6.14
N ASP A 129 4.36 7.07 -5.81
CA ASP A 129 3.70 7.94 -6.80
C ASP A 129 4.69 8.86 -7.53
N LEU A 130 5.70 9.40 -6.83
CA LEU A 130 6.77 10.19 -7.43
C LEU A 130 7.52 9.38 -8.50
N PHE A 131 8.00 8.18 -8.17
CA PHE A 131 8.75 7.36 -9.11
C PHE A 131 7.89 6.81 -10.26
N LEU A 132 6.59 6.61 -10.03
CA LEU A 132 5.65 6.31 -11.11
C LEU A 132 5.55 7.47 -12.10
N ALA A 133 5.46 8.70 -11.61
CA ALA A 133 5.41 9.90 -12.45
C ALA A 133 6.71 10.12 -13.24
N GLU A 134 7.85 9.75 -12.67
CA GLU A 134 9.17 9.79 -13.33
C GLU A 134 9.39 8.61 -14.31
N GLY A 135 8.52 7.61 -14.31
CA GLY A 135 8.60 6.45 -15.21
C GLY A 135 9.59 5.37 -14.78
N ASP A 136 9.96 5.28 -13.49
CA ASP A 136 10.81 4.19 -13.01
C ASP A 136 10.06 2.85 -13.05
N ARG A 137 10.50 1.97 -13.95
CA ARG A 137 9.89 0.65 -14.18
C ARG A 137 9.85 -0.23 -12.93
N ARG A 138 10.83 -0.12 -12.03
CA ARG A 138 10.90 -0.97 -10.83
C ARG A 138 9.73 -0.66 -9.88
N PHE A 139 9.40 0.62 -9.74
CA PHE A 139 8.25 1.08 -8.95
C PHE A 139 6.93 0.78 -9.65
N TYR A 140 6.89 0.91 -10.98
CA TYR A 140 5.73 0.50 -11.78
C TYR A 140 5.36 -0.97 -11.60
N GLU A 141 6.34 -1.87 -11.65
CA GLU A 141 6.13 -3.31 -11.43
C GLU A 141 5.61 -3.61 -10.03
N LEU A 142 6.08 -2.88 -9.02
CA LEU A 142 5.57 -2.99 -7.65
C LEU A 142 4.11 -2.54 -7.54
N ARG A 143 3.78 -1.36 -8.11
CA ARG A 143 2.41 -0.84 -8.13
C ARG A 143 1.44 -1.80 -8.82
N LEU A 144 1.85 -2.35 -9.96
CA LEU A 144 1.07 -3.33 -10.71
C LEU A 144 0.79 -4.57 -9.87
N ARG A 145 1.82 -5.18 -9.27
CA ARG A 145 1.64 -6.37 -8.42
C ARG A 145 0.67 -6.09 -7.28
N PHE A 146 0.92 -5.02 -6.52
CA PHE A 146 0.09 -4.63 -5.39
C PHE A 146 -1.39 -4.51 -5.76
N LEU A 147 -1.71 -3.73 -6.80
CA LEU A 147 -3.10 -3.53 -7.19
C LEU A 147 -3.72 -4.76 -7.85
N SER A 148 -2.92 -5.58 -8.55
CA SER A 148 -3.41 -6.78 -9.23
C SER A 148 -3.96 -7.81 -8.25
N GLU A 149 -3.32 -7.98 -7.09
CA GLU A 149 -3.77 -8.96 -6.08
C GLU A 149 -5.16 -8.62 -5.55
N VAL A 150 -5.42 -7.35 -5.22
CA VAL A 150 -6.76 -6.90 -4.78
C VAL A 150 -7.76 -6.95 -5.92
N THR A 151 -7.32 -6.59 -7.15
CA THR A 151 -8.16 -6.64 -8.34
C THR A 151 -8.65 -8.06 -8.63
N ASP A 152 -7.78 -9.06 -8.51
CA ASP A 152 -8.11 -10.46 -8.77
C ASP A 152 -9.11 -11.00 -7.73
N GLU A 153 -8.96 -10.65 -6.45
CA GLU A 153 -9.94 -11.05 -5.42
C GLU A 153 -11.32 -10.42 -5.65
N ILE A 154 -11.38 -9.15 -6.02
CA ILE A 154 -12.65 -8.47 -6.34
C ILE A 154 -13.27 -9.08 -7.61
N THR A 155 -12.46 -9.38 -8.61
CA THR A 155 -12.87 -10.06 -9.85
C THR A 155 -13.52 -11.41 -9.51
N HIS A 156 -12.89 -12.20 -8.64
CA HIS A 156 -13.43 -13.47 -8.18
C HIS A 156 -14.72 -13.31 -7.34
N ALA A 157 -14.79 -12.31 -6.46
CA ALA A 157 -15.99 -12.02 -5.67
C ALA A 157 -17.19 -11.67 -6.57
N ALA A 158 -17.02 -10.73 -7.51
CA ALA A 158 -18.06 -10.35 -8.46
C ALA A 158 -18.46 -11.51 -9.39
N GLY A 159 -17.48 -12.30 -9.87
CA GLY A 159 -17.75 -13.49 -10.69
C GLY A 159 -18.57 -14.55 -9.95
N ARG A 160 -18.21 -14.83 -8.69
CA ARG A 160 -18.95 -15.77 -7.82
C ARG A 160 -20.37 -15.29 -7.58
N TYR A 161 -20.55 -14.01 -7.23
CA TYR A 161 -21.88 -13.44 -6.97
C TYR A 161 -22.81 -13.64 -8.16
N ARG A 162 -22.39 -13.26 -9.37
CA ARG A 162 -23.20 -13.38 -10.59
C ARG A 162 -23.59 -14.81 -10.93
N THR A 163 -22.67 -15.75 -10.70
CA THR A 163 -22.95 -17.18 -10.90
C THR A 163 -24.04 -17.67 -9.95
N HIS A 164 -24.03 -17.20 -8.69
CA HIS A 164 -25.02 -17.57 -7.68
C HIS A 164 -26.36 -16.85 -7.84
N SER A 165 -26.36 -15.56 -8.23
CA SER A 165 -27.58 -14.78 -8.40
C SER A 165 -28.35 -15.11 -9.68
N GLY A 166 -27.69 -15.72 -10.68
CA GLY A 166 -28.27 -15.98 -11.99
C GLY A 166 -28.46 -14.73 -12.84
N GLU A 167 -27.94 -13.58 -12.39
CA GLU A 167 -28.04 -12.31 -13.09
C GLU A 167 -26.91 -12.16 -14.13
N ALA A 168 -27.28 -11.85 -15.38
CA ALA A 168 -26.33 -11.46 -16.40
C ALA A 168 -25.86 -10.02 -16.12
N GLY A 169 -24.75 -9.89 -15.40
CA GLY A 169 -24.12 -8.58 -15.17
C GLY A 169 -23.72 -7.93 -16.50
N SER A 170 -23.95 -6.62 -16.63
CA SER A 170 -23.68 -5.85 -17.85
C SER A 170 -22.18 -5.60 -18.11
N ALA A 171 -21.35 -5.64 -17.06
CA ALA A 171 -19.91 -5.39 -17.11
C ALA A 171 -19.08 -6.65 -16.85
N GLU A 172 -17.89 -6.73 -17.43
CA GLU A 172 -16.94 -7.82 -17.24
C GLU A 172 -16.25 -7.72 -15.86
N PRO A 173 -16.13 -8.80 -15.04
CA PRO A 173 -15.66 -8.71 -13.66
C PRO A 173 -14.27 -8.13 -13.49
N ARG A 174 -13.36 -8.44 -14.42
CA ARG A 174 -11.99 -7.97 -14.34
C ARG A 174 -11.94 -6.46 -14.59
N ALA A 175 -12.74 -5.95 -15.52
CA ALA A 175 -12.92 -4.51 -15.73
C ALA A 175 -13.50 -3.83 -14.48
N VAL A 176 -14.52 -4.44 -13.84
CA VAL A 176 -15.08 -3.95 -12.57
C VAL A 176 -14.00 -3.88 -11.50
N GLY A 177 -13.27 -4.97 -11.27
CA GLY A 177 -12.19 -5.02 -10.28
C GLY A 177 -11.10 -3.97 -10.54
N ALA A 178 -10.62 -3.88 -11.79
CA ALA A 178 -9.53 -2.98 -12.15
C ALA A 178 -9.92 -1.50 -11.98
N VAL A 179 -11.11 -1.12 -12.42
CA VAL A 179 -11.61 0.26 -12.27
C VAL A 179 -11.87 0.57 -10.80
N LEU A 180 -12.52 -0.33 -10.06
CA LEU A 180 -12.83 -0.14 -8.65
C LEU A 180 -11.56 0.05 -7.83
N VAL A 181 -10.58 -0.86 -7.95
CA VAL A 181 -9.31 -0.76 -7.21
C VAL A 181 -8.55 0.52 -7.56
N SER A 182 -8.53 0.90 -8.85
CA SER A 182 -7.88 2.15 -9.28
C SER A 182 -8.54 3.38 -8.64
N MET A 183 -9.88 3.42 -8.63
CA MET A 183 -10.64 4.49 -8.00
C MET A 183 -10.41 4.54 -6.48
N LEU A 184 -10.53 3.41 -5.79
CA LEU A 184 -10.36 3.34 -4.32
C LEU A 184 -8.95 3.77 -3.90
N ALA A 185 -7.93 3.28 -4.60
CA ALA A 185 -6.55 3.66 -4.34
C ALA A 185 -6.30 5.16 -4.59
N HIS A 186 -6.91 5.72 -5.63
CA HIS A 186 -6.81 7.16 -5.92
C HIS A 186 -7.50 8.01 -4.85
N VAL A 187 -8.72 7.64 -4.47
CA VAL A 187 -9.48 8.30 -3.38
C VAL A 187 -8.69 8.24 -2.08
N ALA A 188 -8.16 7.08 -1.71
CA ALA A 188 -7.38 6.91 -0.49
C ALA A 188 -6.09 7.73 -0.48
N ALA A 189 -5.40 7.88 -1.62
CA ALA A 189 -4.23 8.73 -1.75
C ALA A 189 -4.54 10.24 -1.59
N HIS A 190 -5.77 10.66 -1.91
CA HIS A 190 -6.19 12.07 -1.88
C HIS A 190 -7.12 12.41 -0.69
N GLN A 191 -7.25 11.51 0.29
CA GLN A 191 -8.19 11.66 1.40
C GLN A 191 -7.99 12.95 2.22
N THR A 192 -6.74 13.42 2.37
CA THR A 192 -6.47 14.71 3.04
C THR A 192 -6.99 15.90 2.23
N GLY A 193 -6.93 15.84 0.90
CA GLY A 193 -7.50 16.88 0.03
C GLY A 193 -9.01 17.00 0.19
N MET A 194 -9.71 15.86 0.23
CA MET A 194 -11.15 15.82 0.49
C MET A 194 -11.51 16.45 1.85
N GLN A 195 -10.73 16.18 2.90
CA GLN A 195 -10.92 16.81 4.21
C GLN A 195 -10.74 18.33 4.16
N THR A 196 -9.73 18.82 3.42
CA THR A 196 -9.51 20.26 3.24
C THR A 196 -10.65 20.94 2.47
N GLU A 197 -11.34 20.19 1.61
CA GLU A 197 -12.54 20.65 0.89
C GLU A 197 -13.84 20.50 1.72
N GLY A 198 -13.73 20.04 2.98
CA GLY A 198 -14.85 19.93 3.92
C GLY A 198 -15.62 18.61 3.87
N ILE A 199 -15.11 17.59 3.15
CA ILE A 199 -15.71 16.25 3.11
C ILE A 199 -15.16 15.43 4.27
N ALA A 200 -16.04 15.03 5.19
CA ALA A 200 -15.65 14.22 6.34
C ALA A 200 -15.19 12.81 5.91
N THR A 201 -14.15 12.28 6.56
CA THR A 201 -13.63 10.92 6.30
C THR A 201 -14.71 9.85 6.37
N ALA A 202 -15.65 9.98 7.33
CA ALA A 202 -16.75 9.04 7.48
C ALA A 202 -17.69 9.04 6.27
N GLU A 203 -17.93 10.20 5.65
CA GLU A 203 -18.74 10.28 4.42
C GLU A 203 -17.97 9.70 3.23
N THR A 204 -16.67 9.97 3.11
CA THR A 204 -15.82 9.33 2.08
C THR A 204 -15.85 7.80 2.20
N GLN A 205 -15.65 7.28 3.41
CA GLN A 205 -15.71 5.84 3.69
C GLN A 205 -17.06 5.24 3.33
N LYS A 206 -18.16 5.90 3.72
CA LYS A 206 -19.53 5.47 3.42
C LYS A 206 -19.80 5.41 1.92
N VAL A 207 -19.39 6.42 1.16
CA VAL A 207 -19.55 6.45 -0.30
C VAL A 207 -18.69 5.36 -0.96
N MET A 208 -17.46 5.17 -0.50
CA MET A 208 -16.61 4.07 -0.98
C MET A 208 -17.27 2.70 -0.73
N ALA A 209 -17.84 2.47 0.46
CA ALA A 209 -18.53 1.24 0.79
C ALA A 209 -19.75 0.98 -0.11
N GLN A 210 -20.55 2.02 -0.40
CA GLN A 210 -21.67 1.93 -1.34
C GLN A 210 -21.21 1.55 -2.75
N ILE A 211 -20.14 2.18 -3.24
CA ILE A 211 -19.61 1.87 -4.58
C ILE A 211 -19.04 0.45 -4.64
N ILE A 212 -18.33 0.00 -3.60
CA ILE A 212 -17.82 -1.39 -3.51
C ILE A 212 -18.97 -2.38 -3.54
N HIS A 213 -19.98 -2.17 -2.69
CA HIS A 213 -21.16 -3.04 -2.62
C HIS A 213 -21.84 -3.15 -3.98
N HIS A 214 -22.11 -2.01 -4.61
CA HIS A 214 -22.77 -1.95 -5.90
C HIS A 214 -21.93 -2.60 -7.01
N ALA A 215 -20.61 -2.36 -7.02
CA ALA A 215 -19.72 -2.93 -8.02
C ALA A 215 -19.66 -4.47 -7.94
N ILE A 216 -19.66 -5.05 -6.74
CA ILE A 216 -19.55 -6.51 -6.56
C ILE A 216 -20.90 -7.21 -6.73
N THR A 217 -21.98 -6.62 -6.22
CA THR A 217 -23.32 -7.24 -6.18
C THR A 217 -24.24 -6.79 -7.32
N GLY A 218 -23.92 -5.70 -8.02
CA GLY A 218 -24.81 -5.08 -9.00
C GLY A 218 -26.03 -4.37 -8.41
N ARG A 219 -26.10 -4.24 -7.08
CA ARG A 219 -27.23 -3.67 -6.32
C ARG A 219 -26.80 -2.43 -5.54
#